data_AF-A0A3D0XQT3-F1
#
_entry.id   AF-A0A3D0XQT3-F1
#
_cell.length_a   1.000
_cell.length_b   1.000
_cell.length_c   1.000
_cell.angle_alpha   90.00
_cell.angle_beta   90.00
_cell.angle_gamma   90.00
#
_symmetry.space_group_name_H-M   'P 1'
#
loop_
_entity.id
_entity.type
_entity.pdbx_description
1 polymer ?
#
loop_
_entity_poly.entity_id
_entity_poly.type
_entity_poly.pdbx_seq_one_letter_code
_entity_poly.pdbx_strand_id
1 'polypeptide(L)'
;MATLQPTYRLLIGVPGRSNAFAISRRLGMEESVVKYAESLVSNENSRFENVVGQLEESRRALEDEREDARRSQAEARRVLED
;
A
#
# COMPACT_ATOMS: atom_id res chain seq x y z
N MET A 1 20.56 14.56 -20.81
CA MET A 1 19.62 15.16 -19.84
C MET A 1 18.82 14.01 -19.22
N ALA A 2 18.93 13.80 -17.91
CA ALA A 2 18.09 12.83 -17.22
C ALA A 2 16.68 13.42 -17.10
N THR A 3 15.69 12.79 -17.73
CA THR A 3 14.30 13.19 -17.60
C THR A 3 13.82 12.87 -16.19
N LEU A 4 13.17 13.83 -15.52
CA LEU A 4 12.52 13.59 -14.24
C LEU A 4 11.31 12.68 -14.48
N GLN A 5 11.53 11.37 -14.33
CA GLN A 5 10.47 10.38 -14.41
C GLN A 5 9.80 10.24 -13.03
N PRO A 6 8.47 10.11 -12.95
CA PRO A 6 7.78 9.88 -11.69
C PRO A 6 8.34 8.62 -11.00
N THR A 7 8.73 8.73 -9.74
CA THR A 7 9.13 7.58 -8.91
C THR A 7 7.92 6.93 -8.22
N TYR A 8 6.71 7.34 -8.57
CA TYR A 8 5.45 6.86 -7.99
C TYR A 8 4.58 6.21 -9.06
N ARG A 9 3.71 5.28 -8.62
CA ARG A 9 2.71 4.61 -9.45
C ARG A 9 1.32 5.00 -8.96
N LEU A 10 0.47 5.47 -9.87
CA LEU A 10 -0.95 5.74 -9.56
C LEU A 10 -1.73 4.43 -9.65
N LEU A 11 -2.46 4.11 -8.58
CA LEU A 11 -3.36 2.96 -8.53
C LEU A 11 -4.80 3.47 -8.49
N ILE A 12 -5.57 3.24 -9.56
CA ILE A 12 -6.96 3.68 -9.67
C ILE A 12 -7.87 2.65 -8.99
N GLY A 13 -8.83 3.13 -8.19
CA GLY A 13 -9.80 2.28 -7.48
C GLY A 13 -9.27 1.65 -6.19
N VAL A 14 -8.06 2.03 -5.75
CA VAL A 14 -7.51 1.68 -4.45
C VAL A 14 -7.74 2.86 -3.49
N PRO A 15 -8.44 2.67 -2.36
CA PRO A 15 -8.55 3.69 -1.34
C PRO A 15 -7.16 4.02 -0.77
N GLY A 16 -6.82 5.32 -0.72
CA GLY A 16 -5.55 5.78 -0.17
C GLY A 16 -5.56 5.75 1.36
N ARG A 17 -4.38 5.56 1.96
CA ARG A 17 -4.16 5.79 3.40
C ARG A 17 -3.63 7.18 3.67
N SER A 18 -4.10 7.82 4.73
CA SER A 18 -3.61 9.15 5.12
C SER A 18 -2.20 9.06 5.73
N ASN A 19 -1.20 9.58 5.02
CA ASN A 19 0.21 9.58 5.44
C ASN A 19 0.70 10.92 6.00
N ALA A 20 -0.21 11.83 6.37
CA ALA A 20 0.12 13.20 6.74
C ALA A 20 1.22 13.30 7.81
N PHE A 21 1.13 12.52 8.90
CA PHE A 21 2.14 12.54 9.96
C PHE A 21 3.51 12.02 9.52
N ALA A 22 3.56 10.98 8.69
CA ALA A 22 4.82 10.46 8.15
C ALA A 22 5.50 11.49 7.22
N ILE A 23 4.71 12.22 6.42
CA ILE A 23 5.19 13.31 5.57
C ILE A 23 5.72 14.45 6.43
N SER A 24 4.97 14.89 7.44
CA SER A 24 5.39 15.97 8.35
C SER A 24 6.70 15.64 9.06
N ARG A 25 6.86 14.41 9.58
CA ARG A 25 8.14 13.94 10.16
C ARG A 25 9.28 14.00 9.15
N ARG A 26 9.06 13.50 7.93
CA ARG A 26 10.07 13.52 6.86
C ARG A 26 10.48 14.94 6.46
N LEU A 27 9.57 15.90 6.55
CA LEU A 27 9.82 17.32 6.27
C LEU A 27 10.48 18.07 7.44
N GLY A 28 10.75 17.39 8.56
CA GLY A 28 11.46 17.97 9.72
C GLY A 28 10.57 18.59 10.77
N MET A 29 9.27 18.27 10.79
CA MET A 29 8.40 18.69 11.89
C MET A 29 8.83 18.04 13.21
N GLU A 30 8.81 18.81 14.29
CA GLU A 30 9.19 18.34 15.62
C GLU A 30 8.29 17.19 16.09
N GLU A 31 8.91 16.13 16.61
CA GLU A 31 8.22 14.91 17.02
C GLU A 31 7.17 15.16 18.11
N SER A 32 7.41 16.14 19.00
CA SER A 32 6.47 16.54 20.06
C SER A 32 5.16 17.08 19.47
N VAL A 33 5.25 17.92 18.44
CA VAL A 33 4.11 18.49 17.71
C VAL A 33 3.33 17.41 17.00
N VAL A 34 4.04 16.48 16.33
CA VAL A 34 3.41 15.36 15.63
C VAL A 34 2.65 14.47 16.61
N LYS A 35 3.26 14.10 17.73
CA LYS A 35 2.60 13.28 18.77
C LYS A 35 1.40 13.95 19.40
N TYR A 36 1.49 15.26 19.66
CA TYR A 36 0.35 16.02 20.15
C TYR A 36 -0.79 15.99 19.14
N ALA A 37 -0.51 16.24 17.86
CA ALA A 37 -1.51 16.20 16.81
C ALA A 37 -2.12 14.79 16.63
N GLU A 38 -1.31 13.72 16.72
CA GLU A 38 -1.78 12.33 16.72
C GLU A 38 -2.79 12.08 17.85
N SER A 39 -2.57 12.66 19.04
CA SER A 39 -3.50 12.52 20.18
C SER A 39 -4.85 13.21 19.98
N LEU A 40 -4.93 14.17 19.05
CA LEU A 40 -6.16 14.91 18.74
C LEU A 40 -7.02 14.20 17.69
N VAL A 41 -6.48 13.20 16.99
CA VAL A 41 -7.22 12.46 15.96
C VAL A 41 -8.17 11.47 16.62
N SER A 42 -9.42 11.42 16.16
CA SER A 42 -10.42 10.52 16.71
C SER A 42 -10.05 9.05 16.48
N ASN A 43 -10.37 8.21 17.47
CA ASN A 43 -10.21 6.75 17.38
C ASN A 43 -11.07 6.11 16.26
N GLU A 44 -12.11 6.80 15.80
CA GLU A 44 -12.96 6.32 14.71
C GLU A 44 -12.25 6.41 13.36
N ASN A 45 -11.58 7.54 13.08
CA ASN A 45 -10.77 7.70 11.87
C ASN A 45 -9.63 6.68 11.82
N SER A 46 -8.95 6.45 12.94
CA SER A 46 -7.85 5.47 12.99
C SER A 46 -8.32 4.04 12.75
N ARG A 47 -9.50 3.66 13.25
CA ARG A 47 -10.10 2.34 12.99
C ARG A 47 -10.47 2.16 11.51
N PHE A 48 -11.06 3.18 10.89
CA PHE A 48 -11.41 3.11 9.47
C PHE A 48 -10.17 2.92 8.60
N GLU A 49 -9.12 3.73 8.81
CA GLU A 49 -7.84 3.61 8.09
C GLU A 49 -7.19 2.22 8.27
N ASN A 50 -7.29 1.63 9.48
CA ASN A 50 -6.78 0.29 9.74
C ASN A 50 -7.55 -0.79 8.95
N VAL A 51 -8.89 -0.71 8.91
CA VAL A 51 -9.72 -1.66 8.15
C VAL A 51 -9.41 -1.56 6.65
N VAL A 52 -9.30 -0.34 6.12
CA VAL A 52 -8.90 -0.11 4.73
C VAL A 52 -7.51 -0.69 4.46
N GLY A 53 -6.56 -0.49 5.37
CA GLY A 53 -5.20 -1.05 5.26
C GLY A 53 -5.18 -2.57 5.20
N GLN A 54 -5.95 -3.25 6.07
CA GLN A 54 -6.05 -4.71 6.07
C GLN A 54 -6.71 -5.25 4.80
N LEU A 55 -7.73 -4.56 4.27
CA LEU A 55 -8.38 -4.97 3.03
C LEU A 55 -7.42 -4.89 1.84
N GLU A 56 -6.62 -3.82 1.76
CA GLU A 56 -5.60 -3.66 0.72
C GLU A 56 -4.49 -4.72 0.81
N GLU A 57 -4.04 -5.05 2.02
CA GLU A 57 -3.06 -6.12 2.24
C GLU A 57 -3.60 -7.48 1.79
N SER A 58 -4.84 -7.81 2.18
CA SER A 58 -5.52 -9.03 1.75
C SER A 58 -5.69 -9.10 0.24
N ARG A 59 -6.10 -7.99 -0.40
CA ARG A 59 -6.22 -7.90 -1.85
C ARG A 59 -4.89 -8.18 -2.55
N ARG A 60 -3.79 -7.60 -2.08
CA ARG A 60 -2.46 -7.82 -2.68
C ARG A 60 -2.02 -9.27 -2.55
N ALA A 61 -2.19 -9.87 -1.37
CA ALA A 61 -1.88 -11.27 -1.16
C ALA A 61 -2.64 -12.19 -2.12
N LEU A 62 -3.93 -11.91 -2.35
CA LEU A 62 -4.75 -12.64 -3.31
C LEU A 62 -4.31 -12.42 -4.77
N GLU A 63 -3.89 -11.21 -5.13
CA GLU A 63 -3.36 -10.92 -6.46
C GLU A 63 -2.06 -11.70 -6.72
N ASP A 64 -1.16 -11.73 -5.74
CA ASP A 64 0.11 -12.48 -5.78
C ASP A 64 -0.13 -13.99 -5.89
N GLU A 65 -1.00 -14.55 -5.04
CA GLU A 65 -1.33 -15.98 -5.06
C GLU A 65 -1.97 -16.39 -6.41
N ARG A 66 -2.80 -15.52 -6.98
CA ARG A 66 -3.40 -15.77 -8.30
C ARG A 66 -2.37 -15.73 -9.42
N GLU A 67 -1.36 -14.88 -9.32
CA GLU A 67 -0.25 -14.86 -10.26
C GLU A 67 0.59 -16.14 -10.16
N ASP A 68 0.90 -16.57 -8.94
CA ASP A 68 1.61 -17.84 -8.68
C ASP A 68 0.87 -19.04 -9.26
N ALA A 69 -0.44 -19.15 -8.98
CA ALA A 69 -1.27 -20.22 -9.51
C ALA A 69 -1.26 -20.26 -11.05
N ARG A 70 -1.30 -19.08 -11.70
CA ARG A 70 -1.23 -18.99 -13.18
C ARG A 70 0.13 -19.44 -13.71
N ARG A 71 1.23 -19.07 -13.04
CA ARG A 71 2.58 -19.51 -13.44
C ARG A 71 2.71 -21.02 -13.34
N SER A 72 2.27 -21.61 -12.22
CA SER A 72 2.31 -23.06 -12.01
C SER A 72 1.46 -23.82 -13.03
N GLN A 73 0.27 -23.30 -13.37
CA GLN A 73 -0.56 -23.91 -14.43
C GLN A 73 0.10 -23.84 -15.81
N ALA A 74 0.73 -22.72 -16.15
CA ALA A 74 1.43 -22.57 -17.42
C ALA A 74 2.63 -23.53 -17.53
N GLU A 75 3.38 -23.70 -16.44
CA GLU A 75 4.51 -24.63 -16.38
C GLU A 75 4.05 -26.09 -16.48
N ALA A 76 3.04 -26.49 -15.70
CA ALA A 76 2.47 -27.84 -15.77
C ALA A 76 1.96 -28.19 -17.17
N ARG A 77 1.31 -27.23 -17.84
CA ARG A 77 0.84 -27.41 -19.21
C ARG A 77 2.00 -27.58 -20.20
N ARG A 78 3.10 -26.84 -20.01
CA ARG A 78 4.29 -26.92 -20.86
C ARG A 78 4.96 -28.29 -20.76
N VAL A 79 5.07 -28.84 -19.55
CA VAL A 79 5.62 -30.19 -19.31
C VAL A 79 4.75 -31.30 -19.90
N LEU A 80 3.43 -31.10 -20.02
CA LEU A 80 2.52 -32.07 -20.63
C LEU A 80 2.49 -32.01 -22.17
N GLU A 81 2.92 -30.90 -22.78
CA GLU A 81 2.97 -30.71 -24.23
C GLU A 81 4.33 -31.12 -24.85
N ASP A 82 5.38 -31.34 -24.03
CA ASP A 82 6.68 -31.93 -24.39
C ASP A 82 6.69 -33.46 -24.19
#